data_AF-A0A3A8FNK2-F1
#
_entry.id   AF-A0A3A8FNK2-F1
#
_cell.length_a   1.000
_cell.length_b   1.000
_cell.length_c   1.000
_cell.angle_alpha   90.00
_cell.angle_beta   90.00
_cell.angle_gamma   90.00
#
_symmetry.space_group_name_H-M   'P 1'
#
loop_
_entity.id
_entity.type
_entity.pdbx_description
1 polymer ?
#
loop_
_entity_poly.entity_id
_entity_poly.type
_entity_poly.pdbx_seq_one_letter_code
_entity_poly.pdbx_strand_id
1 'polypeptide(L)'
;MISNLQEKYNQLSPAQKDIFIGYGLRQIKHFVEISLPKIEAVLPEGATVQGINAEGKVLAYDASSQQYYVWISDLQWQIYNKPAVAVDLKEDAIAVWTIFNLKDHELINLSHIHRDFLDTQSIDEKHS
;
A
#
# COMPACT_ATOMS: atom_id res chain seq x y z
N MET A 1 14.32 11.26 10.64
CA MET A 1 14.66 11.04 9.22
C MET A 1 14.93 9.56 9.04
N ILE A 2 14.43 8.94 7.97
CA ILE A 2 14.75 7.53 7.69
C ILE A 2 16.19 7.47 7.18
N SER A 3 17.04 6.69 7.86
CA SER A 3 18.41 6.44 7.42
C SER A 3 18.42 5.63 6.12
N ASN A 4 19.37 5.93 5.23
CA ASN A 4 19.61 5.19 4.00
C ASN A 4 18.38 5.15 3.07
N LEU A 5 17.64 6.26 2.99
CA LEU A 5 16.39 6.35 2.22
C LEU A 5 16.59 5.97 0.74
N GLN A 6 17.66 6.46 0.09
CA GLN A 6 17.99 6.11 -1.30
C GLN A 6 18.27 4.61 -1.47
N GLU A 7 19.07 4.02 -0.58
CA GLU A 7 19.42 2.59 -0.66
C GLU A 7 18.18 1.71 -0.49
N LYS A 8 17.30 2.07 0.45
CA LYS A 8 16.01 1.40 0.66
C LYS A 8 15.08 1.55 -0.54
N TYR A 9 15.01 2.75 -1.13
CA TYR A 9 14.25 3.00 -2.34
C TYR A 9 14.76 2.18 -3.54
N ASN A 10 16.08 2.00 -3.66
CA ASN A 10 16.69 1.21 -4.73
C ASN A 10 16.41 -0.29 -4.59
N GLN A 11 16.07 -0.79 -3.39
CA GLN A 11 15.67 -2.19 -3.17
C GLN A 11 14.23 -2.48 -3.63
N LEU A 12 13.43 -1.45 -3.87
CA LEU A 12 12.04 -1.61 -4.29
C LEU A 12 11.95 -2.12 -5.73
N SER A 13 10.99 -3.04 -5.96
CA SER A 13 10.53 -3.38 -7.31
C SER A 13 9.87 -2.16 -7.98
N PRO A 14 9.67 -2.16 -9.31
CA PRO A 14 8.93 -1.10 -9.99
C PRO A 14 7.54 -0.84 -9.38
N ALA A 15 6.74 -1.88 -9.14
CA ALA A 15 5.41 -1.74 -8.53
C ALA A 15 5.48 -1.15 -7.10
N GLN A 16 6.50 -1.53 -6.33
CA GLN A 16 6.71 -0.98 -4.98
C GLN A 16 7.14 0.48 -5.01
N LYS A 17 7.88 0.91 -6.04
CA LYS A 17 8.21 2.33 -6.25
C LYS A 17 6.96 3.13 -6.59
N ASP A 18 6.08 2.60 -7.43
CA ASP A 18 4.80 3.25 -7.75
C ASP A 18 3.94 3.42 -6.49
N ILE A 19 3.86 2.39 -5.64
CA ILE A 19 3.19 2.48 -4.33
C ILE A 19 3.86 3.52 -3.42
N PHE A 20 5.19 3.54 -3.35
CA PHE A 20 5.92 4.54 -2.57
C PHE A 20 5.61 5.97 -3.05
N ILE A 21 5.60 6.19 -4.36
CA ILE A 21 5.35 7.49 -4.98
C ILE A 21 3.90 7.92 -4.78
N GLY A 22 2.94 7.02 -5.03
CA GLY A 22 1.52 7.33 -5.01
C GLY A 22 0.96 7.54 -3.60
N TYR A 23 1.41 6.76 -2.62
CA TYR A 23 0.84 6.78 -1.27
C TYR A 23 1.76 7.45 -0.23
N GLY A 24 3.07 7.29 -0.39
CA GLY A 24 4.06 7.70 0.61
C GLY A 24 4.05 6.84 1.88
N LEU A 25 5.17 6.87 2.60
CA LEU A 25 5.41 5.97 3.74
C LEU A 25 4.40 6.10 4.89
N ARG A 26 3.89 7.30 5.15
CA ARG A 26 2.87 7.52 6.20
C ARG A 26 1.58 6.75 5.90
N GLN A 27 1.09 6.81 4.67
CA GLN A 27 -0.14 6.12 4.29
C GLN A 27 0.07 4.61 4.23
N ILE A 28 1.23 4.16 3.75
CA ILE A 28 1.60 2.74 3.74
C ILE A 28 1.62 2.18 5.17
N LYS A 29 2.26 2.88 6.11
CA LYS A 29 2.25 2.49 7.53
C LYS A 29 0.83 2.46 8.09
N HIS A 30 0.04 3.51 7.84
CA HIS A 30 -1.34 3.55 8.31
C HIS A 30 -2.16 2.39 7.74
N PHE A 31 -2.02 2.08 6.45
CA PHE A 31 -2.71 0.98 5.82
C PHE A 31 -2.32 -0.36 6.47
N VAL A 32 -1.03 -0.67 6.55
CA VAL A 32 -0.53 -1.97 7.04
C VAL A 32 -0.82 -2.18 8.53
N GLU A 33 -0.66 -1.14 9.37
CA GLU A 33 -0.75 -1.31 10.83
C GLU A 33 -2.13 -1.01 11.40
N ILE A 34 -2.95 -0.18 10.74
CA ILE A 34 -4.21 0.31 11.28
C ILE A 34 -5.40 -0.17 10.45
N SER A 35 -5.36 0.04 9.13
CA SER A 35 -6.50 -0.31 8.27
C SER A 35 -6.60 -1.80 8.02
N LEU A 36 -5.50 -2.44 7.60
CA LEU A 36 -5.47 -3.84 7.17
C LEU A 36 -5.95 -4.80 8.27
N PRO A 37 -5.52 -4.68 9.55
CA PRO A 37 -6.02 -5.58 10.59
C PRO A 37 -7.54 -5.45 10.80
N LYS A 38 -8.10 -4.24 10.65
CA LYS A 38 -9.56 -4.02 10.76
C LYS A 38 -10.31 -4.59 9.57
N ILE A 39 -9.74 -4.44 8.38
CA ILE A 39 -10.25 -4.97 7.12
C ILE A 39 -10.29 -6.51 7.15
N GLU A 40 -9.22 -7.13 7.63
CA GLU A 40 -9.08 -8.58 7.72
C GLU A 40 -9.93 -9.19 8.84
N ALA A 41 -10.17 -8.46 9.94
CA ALA A 41 -10.96 -8.95 11.08
C ALA A 41 -12.42 -9.29 10.75
N VAL A 42 -12.98 -8.70 9.69
CA VAL A 42 -14.36 -8.92 9.24
C VAL A 42 -14.42 -9.46 7.81
N LEU A 43 -13.31 -9.99 7.31
CA LEU A 43 -13.20 -10.56 5.97
C LEU A 43 -14.17 -11.75 5.82
N PRO A 44 -14.89 -11.87 4.68
CA PRO A 44 -15.70 -13.05 4.41
C PRO A 44 -14.86 -14.32 4.48
N GLU A 45 -15.45 -15.39 5.02
CA GLU A 45 -14.76 -16.68 5.15
C GLU A 45 -14.26 -17.17 3.77
N GLY A 46 -13.01 -17.65 3.72
CA GLY A 46 -12.38 -18.12 2.48
C GLY A 46 -11.86 -17.01 1.56
N ALA A 47 -12.23 -15.75 1.78
CA ALA A 47 -11.70 -14.63 1.02
C ALA A 47 -10.29 -14.23 1.48
N THR A 48 -9.54 -13.62 0.58
CA THR A 48 -8.21 -13.05 0.86
C THR A 48 -8.11 -11.64 0.29
N VAL A 49 -7.61 -10.70 1.10
CA VAL A 49 -7.32 -9.34 0.63
C VAL A 49 -6.22 -9.39 -0.41
N GLN A 50 -6.51 -8.86 -1.60
CA GLN A 50 -5.60 -8.80 -2.75
C GLN A 50 -4.78 -7.51 -2.77
N GLY A 51 -5.39 -6.39 -2.40
CA GLY A 51 -4.78 -5.07 -2.53
C GLY A 51 -5.81 -4.00 -2.88
N ILE A 52 -5.40 -2.98 -3.64
CA ILE A 52 -6.24 -1.87 -4.07
C ILE A 52 -6.49 -1.99 -5.58
N ASN A 53 -7.74 -1.83 -6.02
CA ASN A 53 -8.09 -1.83 -7.44
C ASN A 53 -7.97 -0.43 -8.06
N ALA A 54 -8.18 -0.33 -9.38
CA ALA A 54 -8.10 0.94 -10.12
C ALA A 54 -9.12 2.02 -9.67
N GLU A 55 -10.14 1.66 -8.87
CA GLU A 55 -11.10 2.62 -8.28
C GLU A 55 -10.64 3.14 -6.91
N GLY A 56 -9.44 2.74 -6.44
CA GLY A 56 -8.95 3.09 -5.11
C GLY A 56 -9.61 2.31 -3.97
N LYS A 57 -10.29 1.19 -4.27
CA LYS A 57 -10.97 0.35 -3.27
C LYS A 57 -10.14 -0.86 -2.92
N VAL A 58 -10.15 -1.24 -1.64
CA VAL A 58 -9.53 -2.49 -1.20
C VAL A 58 -10.37 -3.66 -1.72
N LEU A 59 -9.71 -4.59 -2.40
CA LEU A 59 -10.29 -5.75 -3.06
C LEU A 59 -9.94 -7.02 -2.28
N ALA A 60 -10.91 -7.90 -2.10
CA ALA A 60 -10.70 -9.28 -1.68
C ALA A 60 -11.31 -10.25 -2.69
N TYR A 61 -10.79 -11.46 -2.71
CA TYR A 61 -11.25 -12.53 -3.59
C TYR A 61 -11.31 -13.85 -2.84
N ASP A 62 -12.43 -14.55 -3.00
CA ASP A 62 -12.60 -15.94 -2.59
C ASP A 62 -12.50 -16.85 -3.82
N ALA A 63 -11.44 -17.66 -3.87
CA ALA A 63 -11.19 -18.57 -4.99
C ALA A 63 -12.17 -19.75 -5.05
N SER A 64 -12.80 -20.12 -3.92
CA SER A 64 -13.72 -21.25 -3.84
C SER A 64 -15.08 -20.92 -4.46
N SER A 65 -15.60 -19.73 -4.17
CA SER A 65 -16.86 -19.23 -4.73
C SER A 65 -16.68 -18.36 -5.99
N GLN A 66 -15.43 -18.04 -6.36
CA GLN A 66 -15.09 -17.09 -7.43
C GLN A 66 -15.71 -15.70 -7.22
N GLN A 67 -15.86 -15.29 -5.95
CA GLN A 67 -16.52 -14.05 -5.57
C GLN A 67 -15.51 -12.96 -5.23
N TYR A 68 -15.71 -11.78 -5.81
CA TYR A 68 -14.99 -10.56 -5.42
C TYR A 68 -15.76 -9.79 -4.36
N TYR A 69 -15.01 -9.11 -3.49
CA TYR A 69 -15.53 -8.20 -2.49
C TYR A 69 -14.76 -6.89 -2.51
N VAL A 70 -15.44 -5.78 -2.26
CA VAL A 70 -14.81 -4.47 -2.05
C VAL A 70 -15.08 -3.97 -0.65
N TRP A 71 -14.05 -3.37 -0.05
CA TRP A 71 -14.17 -2.69 1.23
C TRP A 71 -14.85 -1.33 1.03
N ILE A 72 -15.87 -1.06 1.83
CA ILE A 72 -16.55 0.23 1.87
C ILE A 72 -16.30 0.93 3.21
N SER A 73 -16.41 2.25 3.22
CA SER A 73 -16.05 3.13 4.35
C SER A 73 -16.72 2.80 5.68
N ASP A 74 -17.82 2.04 5.66
CA ASP A 74 -18.61 1.64 6.83
C ASP A 74 -18.07 0.38 7.54
N LEU A 75 -16.78 0.06 7.34
CA LEU A 75 -16.11 -1.12 7.91
C LEU A 75 -16.74 -2.45 7.46
N GLN A 76 -17.21 -2.51 6.22
CA GLN A 76 -17.92 -3.67 5.69
C GLN A 76 -17.40 -4.08 4.32
N TRP A 77 -17.53 -5.37 4.03
CA TRP A 77 -17.33 -5.93 2.72
C TRP A 77 -18.64 -5.99 1.94
N GLN A 78 -18.59 -5.60 0.68
CA GLN A 78 -19.71 -5.76 -0.25
C GLN A 78 -19.32 -6.64 -1.42
N ILE A 79 -20.26 -7.47 -1.86
CA ILE A 79 -20.13 -8.26 -3.08
C ILE A 79 -19.83 -7.32 -4.25
N TYR A 80 -18.80 -7.66 -5.01
CA TYR A 80 -18.38 -6.91 -6.19
C TYR A 80 -18.65 -7.73 -7.45
N ASN A 81 -19.64 -7.30 -8.24
CA ASN A 81 -20.12 -8.05 -9.40
C ASN A 81 -19.29 -7.80 -10.68
N LYS A 82 -18.16 -7.12 -10.58
CA LYS A 82 -17.26 -6.88 -11.71
C LYS A 82 -15.97 -7.68 -11.48
N PRO A 83 -15.43 -8.34 -12.52
CA PRO A 83 -14.05 -8.80 -12.50
C PRO A 83 -13.15 -7.61 -12.14
N ALA A 84 -12.34 -7.79 -11.10
CA ALA A 84 -11.43 -6.77 -10.63
C ALA A 84 -10.07 -7.40 -10.37
N VAL A 85 -9.03 -6.63 -10.63
CA VAL A 85 -7.66 -6.98 -10.31
C VAL A 85 -7.11 -5.89 -9.40
N ALA A 86 -6.34 -6.28 -8.40
CA ALA A 86 -5.58 -5.33 -7.61
C ALA A 86 -4.46 -4.76 -8.50
N VAL A 87 -4.41 -3.43 -8.60
CA VAL A 87 -3.34 -2.70 -9.30
C VAL A 87 -2.17 -2.44 -8.35
N ASP A 88 -2.47 -2.19 -7.08
CA ASP A 88 -1.48 -2.14 -6.00
C ASP A 88 -1.71 -3.33 -5.07
N LEU A 89 -0.76 -4.26 -5.04
CA LEU A 89 -0.89 -5.47 -4.23
C LEU A 89 -0.70 -5.17 -2.74
N LYS A 90 -1.46 -5.87 -1.90
CA LYS A 90 -1.28 -5.82 -0.44
C LYS A 90 0.14 -6.23 -0.06
N GLU A 91 0.66 -7.28 -0.69
CA GLU A 91 2.00 -7.82 -0.45
C GLU A 91 3.09 -6.80 -0.78
N ASP A 92 2.91 -5.98 -1.82
CA ASP A 92 3.87 -4.92 -2.14
C ASP A 92 3.83 -3.77 -1.12
N ALA A 93 2.65 -3.41 -0.61
CA ALA A 93 2.54 -2.44 0.48
C ALA A 93 3.23 -2.96 1.76
N ILE A 94 3.09 -4.25 2.09
CA ILE A 94 3.78 -4.90 3.21
C ILE A 94 5.29 -4.95 2.97
N ALA A 95 5.73 -5.21 1.73
CA ALA A 95 7.15 -5.22 1.38
C ALA A 95 7.77 -3.83 1.56
N VAL A 96 7.12 -2.77 1.07
CA VAL A 96 7.57 -1.37 1.30
C VAL A 96 7.62 -1.09 2.80
N TRP A 97 6.57 -1.44 3.55
CA TRP A 97 6.54 -1.27 5.01
C TRP A 97 7.75 -1.95 5.69
N THR A 98 8.12 -3.14 5.23
CA THR A 98 9.24 -3.93 5.76
C THR A 98 10.59 -3.33 5.38
N ILE A 99 10.81 -3.00 4.10
CA ILE A 99 12.07 -2.46 3.58
C ILE A 99 12.43 -1.14 4.27
N PHE A 100 11.43 -0.28 4.49
CA PHE A 100 11.62 0.97 5.22
C PHE A 100 11.58 0.83 6.74
N ASN A 101 11.37 -0.38 7.26
CA ASN A 101 11.25 -0.68 8.69
C ASN A 101 10.26 0.26 9.40
N LEU A 102 9.10 0.46 8.78
CA LEU A 102 8.15 1.49 9.23
C LEU A 102 7.60 1.23 10.63
N LYS A 103 7.67 -0.01 11.12
CA LYS A 103 7.32 -0.37 12.50
C LYS A 103 7.94 0.56 13.54
N ASP A 104 9.22 0.91 13.35
CA ASP A 104 10.01 1.67 14.32
C ASP A 104 9.87 3.20 14.15
N HIS A 105 8.98 3.64 13.26
CA HIS A 105 8.75 5.04 12.95
C HIS A 105 7.33 5.47 13.32
N GLU A 106 7.19 6.57 14.04
CA GLU A 106 5.88 7.18 14.27
C GLU A 106 5.31 7.80 12.98
N LEU A 107 3.98 7.75 12.82
CA LEU A 107 3.30 8.28 11.63
C LEU A 107 3.63 9.75 11.33
N ILE A 108 3.76 10.58 12.38
CA ILE A 108 4.06 12.01 12.21
C ILE A 108 5.42 12.22 11.53
N ASN A 109 6.40 11.38 11.87
CA ASN A 109 7.77 11.43 11.36
C ASN A 109 7.90 10.95 9.90
N LEU A 110 6.86 10.30 9.37
CA LEU A 110 6.81 9.80 7.99
C LEU A 110 6.14 10.78 7.01
N SER A 111 5.60 11.89 7.53
CA SER A 111 4.99 12.93 6.70
C SER A 111 6.04 13.53 5.77
N HIS A 112 5.65 13.81 4.53
CA HIS A 112 6.47 14.53 3.54
C HIS A 112 7.74 13.85 3.02
N ILE A 113 8.24 12.79 3.67
CA ILE A 113 9.46 12.07 3.25
C ILE A 113 9.47 11.73 1.76
N HIS A 114 8.37 11.17 1.23
CA HIS A 114 8.30 10.77 -0.18
C HIS A 114 8.45 11.97 -1.13
N ARG A 115 7.72 13.06 -0.86
CA ARG A 115 7.74 14.26 -1.70
C ARG A 115 9.11 14.90 -1.67
N ASP A 116 9.65 15.13 -0.47
CA ASP A 116 10.96 15.76 -0.31
C ASP A 116 12.06 14.91 -0.98
N PHE A 117 11.96 13.58 -0.93
CA PHE A 117 12.86 12.68 -1.65
C PHE A 117 12.73 12.80 -3.17
N LEU A 118 11.51 12.76 -3.72
CA LEU A 118 11.28 12.87 -5.16
C LEU A 118 11.69 14.24 -5.71
N ASP A 119 11.50 15.31 -4.93
CA ASP A 119 11.96 16.65 -5.28
C ASP A 119 13.49 16.68 -5.42
N THR A 120 14.23 15.99 -4.54
CA THR A 120 15.70 15.88 -4.68
C THR A 120 16.13 15.10 -5.92
N GLN A 121 15.47 13.98 -6.24
CA GLN A 121 15.76 13.20 -7.47
C GLN A 121 15.53 14.02 -8.74
N SER A 122 14.43 14.79 -8.77
CA SER A 122 14.04 15.62 -9.91
C SER A 122 15.03 16.76 -10.18
N ILE A 123 15.78 17.18 -9.17
CA ILE A 123 16.83 18.20 -9.29
C ILE A 123 18.09 17.57 -9.89
N ASP A 124 18.47 16.37 -9.44
CA ASP A 124 19.67 15.67 -9.92
C ASP A 124 19.56 15.25 -11.40
N GLU A 125 18.36 14.87 -11.86
CA GLU A 125 18.10 14.56 -13.28
C GLU A 125 18.18 15.78 -14.20
N LYS A 126 17.94 17.00 -13.69
CA LYS A 126 18.02 18.24 -14.49
C LYS A 126 19.43 18.80 -14.61
N HIS A 127 20.37 18.33 -13.78
CA HIS A 127 21.75 18.80 -13.73
C HIS A 127 22.77 17.73 -14.17
N SER A 128 22.29 16.58 -14.68
CA SER A 128 23.10 15.51 -15.29
C SER A 128 23.00 15.54 -16.80
#